data_AF-A0A427A960-F1
#
_entry.id   AF-A0A427A960-F1
#
_cell.length_a   1.000
_cell.length_b   1.000
_cell.length_c   1.000
_cell.angle_alpha   90.00
_cell.angle_beta   90.00
_cell.angle_gamma   90.00
#
_symmetry.space_group_name_H-M   'P 1'
#
loop_
_entity.id
_entity.type
_entity.pdbx_description
1 polymer ?
#
loop_
_entity_poly.entity_id
_entity_poly.type
_entity_poly.pdbx_seq_one_letter_code
_entity_poly.pdbx_strand_id
1 'polypeptide(L)'
;MEEEKGGLGRTPVTIGGEVERVDGRALRYEEFVERYLMPNRPVLLTGLMDDWRAATDWLAPDGRAPNLPFFAAHFGDSVVQVKPSSLVHACLPL
;
A
#
# COMPACT_ATOMS: atom_id res chain seq x y z
N MET A 1 30.50 0.99 32.90
CA MET A 1 29.11 1.16 32.44
C MET A 1 29.20 1.22 30.93
N GLU A 2 29.10 0.05 30.29
CA GLU A 2 29.28 -0.09 28.84
C GLU A 2 27.98 0.31 28.14
N GLU A 3 28.06 1.29 27.24
CA GLU A 3 26.98 1.62 26.30
C GLU A 3 26.96 0.57 25.19
N GLU A 4 25.92 -0.26 25.16
CA GLU A 4 25.62 -1.13 24.02
C GLU A 4 24.83 -0.33 22.97
N LYS A 5 25.53 0.21 21.97
CA LYS A 5 24.94 0.86 20.79
C LYS A 5 24.47 -0.20 19.80
N GLY A 6 23.40 -0.91 20.12
CA GLY A 6 22.72 -1.87 19.24
C GLY A 6 21.85 -1.18 18.18
N GLY A 7 22.44 -0.37 17.30
CA GLY A 7 21.75 0.19 16.16
C GLY A 7 21.77 -0.81 14.99
N LEU A 8 20.70 -1.60 14.83
CA LEU A 8 20.53 -2.48 13.67
C LEU A 8 20.45 -1.62 12.40
N GLY A 9 21.58 -1.39 11.75
CA GLY A 9 21.67 -0.68 10.48
C GLY A 9 20.84 -1.41 9.44
N ARG A 10 19.68 -0.85 9.09
CA ARG A 10 18.89 -1.33 7.96
C ARG A 10 19.70 -1.10 6.69
N THR A 11 20.02 -2.18 5.98
CA THR A 11 20.63 -2.11 4.65
C THR A 11 19.75 -1.24 3.75
N PRO A 12 20.31 -0.27 3.00
CA PRO A 12 19.54 0.56 2.09
C PRO A 12 18.79 -0.32 1.07
N VAL A 13 17.50 -0.04 0.87
CA VAL A 13 16.70 -0.69 -0.17
C VAL A 13 17.12 -0.11 -1.52
N THR A 14 17.61 -0.96 -2.43
CA THR A 14 17.88 -0.57 -3.82
C THR A 14 16.59 -0.62 -4.62
N ILE A 15 16.11 0.53 -5.10
CA ILE A 15 14.93 0.59 -5.98
C ILE A 15 15.37 0.23 -7.40
N GLY A 16 14.92 -0.93 -7.89
CA GLY A 16 15.37 -1.51 -9.17
C GLY A 16 14.57 -1.11 -10.41
N GLY A 17 13.61 -0.18 -10.31
CA GLY A 17 12.80 0.23 -11.45
C GLY A 17 11.87 1.40 -11.14
N GLU A 18 11.38 2.03 -12.20
CA GLU A 18 10.39 3.10 -12.13
C GLU A 18 9.08 2.63 -12.77
N VAL A 19 7.95 2.94 -12.12
CA VAL A 19 6.60 2.70 -12.65
C VAL A 19 6.02 4.05 -13.07
N GLU A 20 5.53 4.13 -14.31
CA GLU A 20 4.90 5.33 -14.84
C GLU A 20 3.69 5.73 -13.97
N ARG A 21 3.55 7.03 -13.72
CA ARG A 21 2.41 7.63 -13.00
C ARG A 21 1.56 8.43 -13.99
N VAL A 22 0.26 8.17 -14.02
CA VAL A 22 -0.68 8.83 -14.93
C VAL A 22 -1.90 9.32 -14.16
N ASP A 23 -2.35 10.55 -14.44
CA ASP A 23 -3.63 11.05 -13.93
C ASP A 23 -4.78 10.33 -14.61
N GLY A 24 -5.47 9.47 -13.86
CA GLY A 24 -6.56 8.66 -14.36
C GLY A 24 -7.79 9.49 -14.77
N ARG A 25 -7.91 10.74 -14.30
CA ARG A 25 -9.00 11.64 -14.74
C ARG A 25 -8.82 12.10 -16.19
N ALA A 26 -7.58 12.09 -16.68
CA ALA A 26 -7.24 12.45 -18.06
C ALA A 26 -7.03 11.23 -18.98
N LEU A 27 -6.98 10.02 -18.42
CA LEU A 27 -6.74 8.78 -19.16
C LEU A 27 -8.05 8.15 -19.61
N ARG A 28 -8.25 8.03 -20.92
CA ARG A 28 -9.40 7.30 -21.48
C ARG A 28 -9.22 5.81 -21.29
N TYR A 29 -10.33 5.08 -21.19
CA TYR A 29 -10.30 3.63 -20.96
C TYR A 29 -9.61 2.88 -22.10
N GLU A 30 -9.88 3.23 -23.36
CA GLU A 30 -9.25 2.59 -24.52
C GLU A 30 -7.73 2.78 -24.51
N GLU A 31 -7.29 3.98 -24.14
CA GLU A 31 -5.88 4.32 -24.02
C GLU A 31 -5.21 3.54 -22.86
N PHE A 32 -5.92 3.35 -21.74
CA PHE A 32 -5.45 2.46 -20.67
C PHE A 32 -5.31 1.01 -21.16
N VAL A 33 -6.28 0.51 -21.92
CA VAL A 33 -6.27 -0.86 -22.44
C VAL A 33 -5.07 -1.07 -23.37
N GLU A 34 -4.87 -0.18 -24.33
CA GLU A 34 -3.79 -0.26 -25.31
C GLU A 34 -2.40 -0.13 -24.69
N ARG A 35 -2.22 0.84 -23.78
CA ARG A 35 -0.90 1.16 -23.23
C ARG A 35 -0.48 0.27 -22.06
N TYR A 36 -1.43 -0.26 -21.28
CA TYR A 36 -1.13 -0.92 -20.00
C TYR A 36 -1.75 -2.31 -19.88
N LEU A 37 -3.06 -2.46 -20.12
CA LEU A 37 -3.74 -3.73 -19.87
C LEU A 37 -3.31 -4.82 -20.85
N MET A 38 -3.39 -4.56 -22.17
CA MET A 38 -3.00 -5.53 -23.20
C MET A 38 -1.53 -5.96 -23.13
N PRO A 39 -0.55 -5.05 -22.96
CA PRO A 39 0.84 -5.45 -22.80
C PRO A 39 1.18 -5.95 -21.39
N ASN A 40 0.20 -5.98 -20.46
CA ASN A 40 0.40 -6.32 -19.06
C ASN A 40 1.50 -5.48 -18.38
N ARG A 41 1.51 -4.18 -18.70
CA ARG A 41 2.51 -3.23 -18.20
C ARG A 41 1.99 -2.54 -16.94
N PRO A 42 2.76 -2.52 -15.84
CA PRO A 42 2.34 -1.87 -14.60
C PRO A 42 2.30 -0.34 -14.78
N VAL A 43 1.30 0.28 -14.15
CA VAL A 43 1.10 1.74 -14.10
C VAL A 43 0.50 2.12 -12.76
N LEU A 44 0.86 3.30 -12.26
CA LEU A 44 0.24 3.90 -11.08
C LEU A 44 -0.75 4.98 -11.54
N LEU A 45 -2.03 4.73 -11.30
CA LEU A 45 -3.11 5.67 -11.61
C LEU A 45 -3.34 6.61 -10.42
N THR A 46 -3.30 7.91 -10.66
CA THR A 46 -3.62 8.95 -9.68
C THR A 46 -5.00 9.57 -9.97
N GLY A 47 -5.57 10.32 -9.04
CA GLY A 47 -6.77 11.14 -9.28
C GLY A 47 -8.10 10.39 -9.30
N LEU A 48 -8.13 9.05 -9.38
CA LEU A 48 -9.36 8.25 -9.45
C LEU A 48 -10.01 7.95 -8.09
N MET A 49 -9.22 8.03 -7.02
CA MET A 49 -9.62 7.65 -5.66
C MET A 49 -9.71 8.84 -4.72
N ASP A 50 -9.47 10.07 -5.20
CA ASP A 50 -9.34 11.28 -4.38
C ASP A 50 -10.61 11.55 -3.56
N ASP A 51 -11.79 11.27 -4.15
CA ASP A 51 -13.09 11.49 -3.51
C ASP A 51 -13.60 10.29 -2.70
N TRP A 52 -12.80 9.22 -2.57
CA TRP A 52 -13.21 8.08 -1.76
C TRP A 52 -13.22 8.49 -0.30
N ARG A 53 -14.30 8.16 0.41
CA ARG A 53 -14.37 8.36 1.87
C ARG A 53 -13.21 7.72 2.62
N ALA A 54 -12.60 6.66 2.10
CA ALA A 54 -11.39 6.08 2.68
C ALA A 54 -10.23 7.11 2.77
N ALA A 55 -10.12 8.04 1.82
CA ALA A 55 -9.11 9.10 1.84
C ALA A 55 -9.35 10.15 2.94
N THR A 56 -10.52 10.17 3.58
CA THR A 56 -10.84 11.06 4.71
C THR A 56 -11.01 10.29 6.01
N ASP A 57 -11.85 9.27 6.00
CA ASP A 57 -12.28 8.54 7.20
C ASP A 57 -11.15 7.68 7.78
N TRP A 58 -10.30 7.12 6.91
CA TRP A 58 -9.24 6.20 7.33
C TRP A 58 -7.93 6.91 7.66
N LEU A 59 -7.84 8.22 7.46
CA LEU A 59 -6.66 9.02 7.75
C LEU A 59 -6.87 9.90 8.97
N ALA A 60 -5.82 10.04 9.77
CA ALA A 60 -5.77 11.04 10.83
C ALA A 60 -5.89 12.46 10.22
N PRO A 61 -6.25 13.49 11.01
CA PRO A 61 -6.44 14.85 10.49
C PRO A 61 -5.22 15.42 9.74
N ASP A 62 -4.01 14.93 10.01
CA ASP A 62 -2.78 15.35 9.34
C ASP A 62 -2.50 14.60 8.02
N GLY A 63 -3.29 13.58 7.70
CA GLY A 63 -3.17 12.74 6.51
C GLY A 63 -1.97 11.77 6.51
N ARG A 64 -1.18 11.70 7.59
CA ARG A 64 0.10 10.97 7.62
C ARG A 64 0.02 9.61 8.28
N ALA A 65 -1.01 9.40 9.09
CA ALA A 65 -1.21 8.17 9.84
C ALA A 65 -2.64 7.63 9.65
N PRO A 66 -2.86 6.33 9.83
CA PRO A 66 -4.20 5.76 9.88
C PRO A 66 -5.02 6.31 11.06
N ASN A 67 -6.31 6.53 10.84
CA ASN A 67 -7.28 6.88 11.88
C ASN A 67 -7.74 5.64 12.66
N LEU A 68 -6.86 5.11 13.52
CA LEU A 68 -7.17 3.91 14.31
C LEU A 68 -8.47 4.02 15.15
N PRO A 69 -8.80 5.17 15.78
CA PRO A 69 -10.09 5.34 16.46
C PRO A 69 -11.31 5.10 15.57
N PHE A 70 -11.27 5.59 14.32
CA PHE A 70 -12.36 5.33 13.36
C PHE A 70 -12.52 3.84 13.11
N PHE A 71 -11.42 3.11 12.87
CA PHE A 71 -11.48 1.67 12.65
C PHE A 71 -12.01 0.91 13.88
N ALA A 72 -11.55 1.25 15.09
CA ALA A 72 -12.03 0.61 16.32
C ALA A 72 -13.53 0.85 16.55
N ALA A 73 -14.02 2.06 16.30
CA ALA A 73 -15.43 2.41 16.51
C ALA A 73 -16.39 1.74 15.51
N HIS A 74 -15.95 1.51 14.26
CA HIS A 74 -16.82 0.97 13.20
C HIS A 74 -16.61 -0.53 12.96
N PHE A 75 -15.43 -1.07 13.27
CA PHE A 75 -15.03 -2.43 12.94
C PHE A 75 -14.35 -3.18 14.10
N GLY A 76 -14.39 -2.66 15.33
CA GLY A 76 -13.68 -3.25 16.48
C GLY A 76 -14.05 -4.71 16.79
N ASP A 77 -15.30 -5.09 16.52
CA ASP A 77 -15.80 -6.46 16.72
C ASP A 77 -15.68 -7.34 15.46
N SER A 78 -15.09 -6.82 14.38
CA SER A 78 -14.93 -7.57 13.14
C SER A 78 -13.82 -8.62 13.25
N VAL A 79 -14.12 -9.85 12.84
CA VAL A 79 -13.12 -10.93 12.72
C VAL A 79 -12.40 -10.78 11.38
N VAL A 80 -11.09 -10.52 11.41
CA VAL A 80 -10.26 -10.29 10.22
C VAL A 80 -9.11 -11.27 10.10
N GLN A 81 -8.65 -11.49 8.87
CA GLN A 81 -7.47 -12.31 8.59
C GLN A 81 -6.19 -11.52 8.92
N VAL A 82 -5.26 -12.14 9.65
CA VAL A 82 -3.96 -11.56 10.00
C VAL A 82 -2.86 -12.49 9.52
N LYS A 83 -1.87 -11.94 8.82
CA LYS A 83 -0.67 -12.72 8.47
C LYS A 83 0.36 -12.66 9.60
N PRO A 84 0.91 -13.79 10.06
CA PRO A 84 2.00 -13.79 11.02
C PRO A 84 3.25 -13.12 10.44
N SER A 85 4.05 -12.48 11.30
CA SER A 85 5.23 -11.70 10.90
C SER A 85 6.39 -12.55 10.37
N SER A 86 6.40 -13.84 10.66
CA SER A 86 7.40 -14.81 10.19
C SER A 86 6.79 -15.72 9.14
N LEU A 87 6.95 -15.36 7.87
CA LEU A 87 6.84 -16.32 6.77
C LEU A 87 8.10 -17.20 6.76
N VAL A 88 8.21 -18.14 7.70
CA VAL A 88 9.04 -19.33 7.47
C VAL A 88 8.26 -20.22 6.50
N HIS A 89 8.68 -20.20 5.23
CA HIS A 89 8.27 -21.05 4.11
C HIS A 89 7.26 -22.16 4.47
N ALA A 90 5.98 -21.89 4.24
CA ALA A 90 4.99 -22.95 4.06
C ALA A 90 4.71 -23.10 2.55
N CYS A 91 5.72 -23.57 1.81
CA CYS A 91 5.45 -24.37 0.62
C CYS A 91 4.89 -25.70 1.12
N LEU A 92 3.56 -25.86 1.18
CA LEU A 92 2.96 -27.19 1.16
C LEU A 92 2.80 -27.59 -0.32
N PRO A 93 3.41 -28.69 -0.78
CA PRO A 93 3.08 -29.27 -2.06
C PRO A 93 1.66 -29.86 -2.02
N LEU A 94 0.94 -29.72 -3.13
CA LEU A 94 -0.29 -30.46 -3.44
C LEU A 94 0.00 -31.95 -3.62
#